data_AF-A0A661NU55-F1
#
_entry.id   AF-A0A661NU55-F1
#
_cell.length_a   1.000
_cell.length_b   1.000
_cell.length_c   1.000
_cell.angle_alpha   90.00
_cell.angle_beta   90.00
_cell.angle_gamma   90.00
#
_symmetry.space_group_name_H-M   'P 1'
#
loop_
_entity.id
_entity.type
_entity.pdbx_description
1 polymer ?
#
loop_
_entity_poly.entity_id
_entity_poly.type
_entity_poly.pdbx_seq_one_letter_code
_entity_poly.pdbx_strand_id
1 'polypeptide(L)'
;MYIEIVPNRNSPPAILLREGWREENKVKKRTIANLTHWPREKVETLRLLLKGTRLVPVDQLFEKISTKHHGHVDTVLKTVKKLGLDKLISAKRCRERDIIVAVIVARICKPDSKLAMTRWWDDTTLPELLGLDGVDEDDIYDAMDWLLKRQKRIEKKLAQRHLADGDMVLYDLTSSYFEGVT
;
A
#
# COMPACT_ATOMS: atom_id res chain seq x y z
N MET A 1 29.44 32.52 -12.07
CA MET A 1 28.32 32.93 -12.94
C MET A 1 27.04 33.01 -12.12
N TYR A 2 26.08 33.85 -12.49
CA TYR A 2 24.79 34.01 -11.79
C TYR A 2 23.69 34.46 -12.75
N ILE A 3 22.42 34.28 -12.36
CA ILE A 3 21.26 34.77 -13.12
C ILE A 3 20.82 36.12 -12.53
N GLU A 4 20.73 37.14 -13.37
CA GLU A 4 20.22 38.48 -13.03
C GLU A 4 18.88 38.70 -13.73
N ILE A 5 17.86 39.17 -13.00
CA ILE A 5 16.58 39.61 -13.56
C ILE A 5 16.61 41.14 -13.63
N VAL A 6 16.58 41.69 -14.84
CA VAL A 6 16.60 43.13 -15.08
C VAL A 6 15.18 43.59 -15.41
N PRO A 7 14.57 44.47 -14.60
CA PRO A 7 13.23 44.97 -14.86
C PRO A 7 13.21 45.80 -16.15
N ASN A 8 12.13 45.69 -16.92
CA ASN A 8 11.89 46.51 -18.10
C ASN A 8 10.57 47.28 -17.91
N ARG A 9 10.48 48.51 -18.41
CA ARG A 9 9.34 49.40 -18.13
C ARG A 9 8.04 48.89 -18.76
N ASN A 10 8.08 48.59 -20.06
CA ASN A 10 6.90 48.27 -20.86
C ASN A 10 6.93 46.82 -21.39
N SER A 11 7.81 45.97 -20.87
CA SER A 11 7.99 44.60 -21.34
C SER A 11 8.35 43.68 -20.18
N PRO A 12 8.19 42.35 -20.33
CA PRO A 12 8.65 41.39 -19.33
C PRO A 12 10.13 41.59 -18.99
N PRO A 13 10.53 41.33 -17.74
CA PRO A 13 11.91 41.52 -17.31
C PRO A 13 12.87 40.61 -18.07
N ALA A 14 14.06 41.12 -18.37
CA ALA A 14 15.09 40.33 -19.03
C ALA A 14 15.79 39.40 -18.03
N ILE A 15 15.88 38.12 -18.36
CA ILE A 15 16.58 37.12 -17.55
C ILE A 15 17.94 36.87 -18.20
N LEU A 16 19.03 37.20 -17.51
CA LEU A 16 20.38 37.18 -18.07
C LEU A 16 21.31 36.28 -17.26
N LEU A 17 22.07 35.43 -17.96
CA LEU A 17 23.21 34.72 -17.38
C LEU A 17 24.43 35.65 -17.43
N ARG A 18 25.05 35.89 -16.27
CA ARG A 18 26.17 36.81 -16.13
C ARG A 18 27.38 36.19 -15.44
N GLU A 19 28.53 36.73 -15.80
CA GLU A 19 29.79 36.51 -15.12
C GLU A 19 30.25 37.82 -14.51
N GLY A 20 30.71 37.77 -13.26
CA GLY A 20 31.25 38.92 -12.55
C GLY A 20 32.65 38.61 -12.05
N TRP A 21 33.57 39.55 -12.22
CA TRP A 21 34.95 39.46 -11.73
C TRP A 21 35.39 40.82 -11.17
N ARG A 22 36.52 40.83 -10.46
CA ARG A 22 37.16 42.06 -9.98
C ARG A 22 38.41 42.33 -10.78
N GLU A 23 38.59 43.58 -11.17
CA GLU A 23 39.77 44.07 -11.88
C GLU A 23 40.04 45.50 -11.39
N GLU A 24 41.28 45.77 -10.96
CA GLU A 24 41.70 47.09 -10.46
C GLU A 24 40.73 47.69 -9.41
N ASN A 25 40.32 46.86 -8.44
CA ASN A 25 39.39 47.21 -7.37
C ASN A 25 37.97 47.60 -7.82
N LYS A 26 37.62 47.39 -9.09
CA LYS A 26 36.27 47.58 -9.65
C LYS A 26 35.60 46.24 -9.93
N VAL A 27 34.31 46.14 -9.63
CA VAL A 27 33.49 44.98 -10.00
C VAL A 27 33.04 45.16 -11.45
N LYS A 28 33.45 44.25 -12.34
CA LYS A 28 32.99 44.19 -13.72
C LYS A 28 31.99 43.04 -13.86
N LYS A 29 31.02 43.20 -14.77
CA LYS A 29 30.09 42.13 -15.15
C LYS A 29 29.95 42.05 -16.66
N ARG A 30 29.88 40.83 -17.18
CA ARG A 30 29.63 40.51 -18.60
C ARG A 30 28.37 39.66 -18.72
N THR A 31 27.56 39.95 -19.73
CA THR A 31 26.44 39.09 -20.12
C THR A 31 26.97 37.93 -20.95
N ILE A 32 26.68 36.70 -20.53
CA ILE A 32 27.02 35.47 -21.26
C ILE A 32 25.87 35.09 -22.19
N ALA A 33 24.63 35.12 -21.68
CA ALA A 33 23.46 34.71 -22.45
C ALA A 33 22.19 35.43 -21.99
N ASN A 34 21.22 35.56 -22.91
CA ASN A 34 19.87 36.02 -22.62
C ASN A 34 18.91 34.82 -22.54
N LEU A 35 18.43 34.54 -21.33
CA LEU A 35 17.56 33.41 -21.00
C LEU A 35 16.07 33.81 -20.92
N THR A 36 15.70 35.01 -21.37
CA THR A 36 14.31 35.51 -21.27
C THR A 36 13.30 34.61 -21.99
N HIS A 37 13.76 33.91 -23.04
CA HIS A 37 12.95 32.97 -23.81
C HIS A 37 12.81 31.58 -23.17
N TRP A 38 13.52 31.31 -22.06
CA TRP A 38 13.43 30.02 -21.38
C TRP A 38 12.17 29.92 -20.52
N PRO A 39 11.57 28.73 -20.42
CA PRO A 39 10.58 28.44 -19.38
C PRO A 39 11.16 28.76 -18.00
N ARG A 40 10.33 29.35 -17.12
CA ARG A 40 10.74 29.76 -15.76
C ARG A 40 11.39 28.61 -14.98
N GLU A 41 10.84 27.40 -15.10
CA GLU A 41 11.36 26.21 -14.43
C GLU A 41 12.83 25.93 -14.81
N LYS A 42 13.19 26.00 -16.10
CA LYS A 42 14.58 25.81 -16.54
C LYS A 42 15.52 26.87 -15.97
N VAL A 43 15.05 28.12 -15.87
CA VAL A 43 15.82 29.23 -15.28
C VAL A 43 16.05 29.01 -13.79
N GLU A 44 15.02 28.60 -13.04
CA GLU A 44 15.15 28.33 -11.61
C GLU A 44 16.06 27.12 -11.34
N THR A 45 15.94 26.06 -12.12
CA THR A 45 16.83 24.89 -12.04
C THR A 45 18.29 25.27 -12.29
N LEU A 46 18.56 26.08 -13.34
CA LEU A 46 19.90 26.59 -13.60
C LEU A 46 20.39 27.52 -12.48
N ARG A 47 19.50 28.33 -11.88
CA ARG A 47 19.85 29.18 -10.73
C ARG A 47 20.31 28.34 -9.53
N LEU A 48 19.63 27.23 -9.24
CA LEU A 48 20.01 26.30 -8.18
C LEU A 48 21.38 25.66 -8.46
N LEU A 49 21.63 25.21 -9.70
CA LEU A 49 22.92 24.67 -10.11
C LEU A 49 24.06 25.68 -9.94
N LEU A 50 23.85 26.94 -10.36
CA LEU A 50 24.84 28.00 -10.23
C LEU A 50 25.11 28.41 -8.78
N LYS A 51 24.17 28.16 -7.86
CA LYS A 51 24.35 28.33 -6.41
C LYS A 51 25.07 27.15 -5.74
N GLY A 52 25.37 26.08 -6.47
CA GLY A 52 26.00 24.87 -5.94
C GLY A 52 25.02 23.86 -5.34
N THR A 53 23.71 24.01 -5.55
CA THR A 53 22.72 23.01 -5.11
C THR A 53 22.89 21.73 -5.92
N ARG A 54 23.07 20.59 -5.25
CA ARG A 54 23.09 19.27 -5.89
C ARG A 54 21.68 18.93 -6.38
N LEU A 55 21.53 18.77 -7.68
CA LEU A 55 20.31 18.27 -8.30
C LEU A 55 20.46 16.78 -8.61
N VAL A 56 19.40 16.01 -8.41
CA VAL A 56 19.34 14.59 -8.72
C VAL A 56 18.07 14.29 -9.53
N PRO A 57 18.12 13.35 -10.49
CA PRO A 57 16.93 12.94 -11.24
C PRO A 57 15.87 12.35 -10.30
N VAL A 58 14.60 12.73 -10.50
CA VAL A 58 13.49 12.29 -9.62
C VAL A 58 13.28 10.78 -9.70
N ASP A 59 13.51 10.20 -10.87
CA ASP A 59 13.51 8.76 -11.13
C ASP A 59 14.62 7.99 -10.40
N GLN A 60 15.63 8.68 -9.88
CA GLN A 60 16.70 8.11 -9.08
C GLN A 60 16.53 8.36 -7.57
N LEU A 61 15.50 9.09 -7.16
CA LEU A 61 15.24 9.40 -5.75
C LEU A 61 14.49 8.29 -5.01
N PHE A 62 13.67 7.52 -5.73
CA PHE A 62 12.75 6.56 -5.13
C PHE A 62 12.96 5.18 -5.73
N GLU A 63 13.37 4.24 -4.89
CA GLU A 63 13.30 2.82 -5.19
C GLU A 63 11.91 2.30 -4.79
N LYS A 64 11.23 1.61 -5.71
CA LYS A 64 9.95 0.95 -5.40
C LYS A 64 10.22 -0.33 -4.61
N ILE A 65 10.25 -0.24 -3.27
CA ILE A 65 10.59 -1.37 -2.40
C ILE A 65 9.45 -2.42 -2.35
N SER A 66 8.18 -1.99 -2.23
CA SER A 66 7.00 -2.86 -2.28
C SER A 66 5.71 -2.03 -2.34
N THR A 67 4.69 -2.50 -3.07
CA THR A 67 3.34 -1.90 -3.13
C THR A 67 2.25 -2.85 -2.67
N LYS A 68 2.55 -3.73 -1.70
CA LYS A 68 1.54 -4.65 -1.16
C LYS A 68 0.52 -3.91 -0.29
N HIS A 69 -0.73 -4.31 -0.43
CA HIS A 69 -1.82 -3.88 0.42
C HIS A 69 -1.62 -4.35 1.88
N HIS A 70 -1.69 -3.41 2.83
CA HIS A 70 -1.41 -3.69 4.25
C HIS A 70 -2.53 -3.24 5.21
N GLY A 71 -2.90 -1.96 5.20
CA GLY A 71 -3.71 -1.39 6.28
C GLY A 71 -5.05 -2.10 6.54
N HIS A 72 -5.78 -2.49 5.49
CA HIS A 72 -7.06 -3.19 5.64
C HIS A 72 -6.88 -4.63 6.13
N VAL A 73 -5.91 -5.38 5.57
CA VAL A 73 -5.66 -6.78 5.99
C VAL A 73 -5.16 -6.85 7.43
N ASP A 74 -4.28 -5.93 7.84
CA ASP A 74 -3.79 -5.85 9.22
C ASP A 74 -4.90 -5.48 10.21
N THR A 75 -5.79 -4.54 9.83
CA THR A 75 -6.93 -4.14 10.67
C THR A 75 -7.87 -5.31 10.94
N VAL A 76 -8.25 -6.07 9.90
CA VAL A 76 -9.13 -7.23 10.06
C VAL A 76 -8.41 -8.33 10.85
N LEU A 77 -7.14 -8.62 10.55
CA LEU A 77 -6.37 -9.62 11.29
C LEU A 77 -6.23 -9.28 12.78
N LYS A 78 -5.96 -8.02 13.12
CA LYS A 78 -5.94 -7.55 14.52
C LYS A 78 -7.31 -7.70 15.19
N THR A 79 -8.40 -7.46 14.45
CA THR A 79 -9.77 -7.66 14.95
C THR A 79 -10.05 -9.13 15.24
N VAL A 80 -9.67 -10.04 14.34
CA VAL A 80 -9.74 -11.51 14.56
C VAL A 80 -9.01 -11.91 15.85
N LYS A 81 -7.79 -11.40 16.05
CA LYS A 81 -6.98 -11.66 17.26
C LYS A 81 -7.62 -11.06 18.52
N LYS A 82 -8.16 -9.83 18.43
CA LYS A 82 -8.83 -9.16 19.56
C LYS A 82 -10.09 -9.90 20.01
N LEU A 83 -10.86 -10.44 19.07
CA LEU A 83 -12.03 -11.28 19.35
C LEU A 83 -11.62 -12.70 19.81
N GLY A 84 -10.36 -13.08 19.67
CA GLY A 84 -9.85 -14.42 19.97
C GLY A 84 -10.42 -15.49 19.06
N LEU A 85 -10.81 -15.13 17.83
CA LEU A 85 -11.40 -16.06 16.86
C LEU A 85 -10.38 -17.10 16.39
N ASP A 86 -9.11 -16.72 16.24
CA ASP A 86 -7.99 -17.63 15.99
C ASP A 86 -7.90 -18.73 17.05
N LYS A 87 -8.03 -18.36 18.34
CA LYS A 87 -8.01 -19.29 19.48
C LYS A 87 -9.27 -20.15 19.57
N LEU A 88 -10.41 -19.66 19.07
CA LEU A 88 -11.63 -20.45 18.94
C LEU A 88 -11.43 -21.59 17.94
N ILE A 89 -10.87 -21.28 16.76
CA ILE A 89 -10.52 -22.25 15.71
C ILE A 89 -9.54 -23.29 16.28
N SER A 90 -8.40 -22.85 16.79
CA SER A 90 -7.44 -23.69 17.51
C SER A 90 -6.63 -22.90 18.52
N ALA A 91 -6.62 -23.40 19.77
CA ALA A 91 -5.89 -22.79 20.87
C ALA A 91 -4.38 -22.75 20.60
N LYS A 92 -3.81 -23.84 20.07
CA LYS A 92 -2.42 -23.90 19.63
C LYS A 92 -2.32 -23.40 18.18
N ARG A 93 -1.33 -22.55 17.92
CA ARG A 93 -0.98 -22.12 16.57
C ARG A 93 -0.52 -23.32 15.73
N CYS A 94 -1.08 -23.44 14.54
CA CYS A 94 -0.72 -24.42 13.51
C CYS A 94 -1.01 -23.82 12.12
N ARG A 95 -0.45 -24.43 11.07
CA ARG A 95 -0.54 -23.93 9.70
C ARG A 95 -2.00 -23.82 9.24
N GLU A 96 -2.81 -24.85 9.48
CA GLU A 96 -4.23 -24.89 9.06
C GLU A 96 -5.04 -23.79 9.74
N ARG A 97 -4.79 -23.51 11.02
CA ARG A 97 -5.43 -22.39 11.72
C ARG A 97 -5.10 -21.06 11.04
N ASP A 98 -3.83 -20.85 10.71
CA ASP A 98 -3.39 -19.60 10.10
C ASP A 98 -3.94 -19.46 8.67
N ILE A 99 -4.01 -20.54 7.89
CA ILE A 99 -4.69 -20.56 6.57
C ILE A 99 -6.17 -20.19 6.72
N ILE A 100 -6.90 -20.81 7.65
CA ILE A 100 -8.31 -20.48 7.89
C ILE A 100 -8.48 -19.02 8.33
N VAL A 101 -7.60 -18.50 9.17
CA VAL A 101 -7.60 -17.08 9.53
C VAL A 101 -7.38 -16.20 8.30
N ALA A 102 -6.44 -16.54 7.43
CA ALA A 102 -6.21 -15.81 6.18
C ALA A 102 -7.44 -15.84 5.27
N VAL A 103 -8.12 -16.98 5.15
CA VAL A 103 -9.36 -17.14 4.39
C VAL A 103 -10.46 -16.26 4.95
N ILE A 104 -10.64 -16.21 6.28
CA ILE A 104 -11.63 -15.33 6.92
C ILE A 104 -11.32 -13.86 6.65
N VAL A 105 -10.06 -13.45 6.80
CA VAL A 105 -9.62 -12.07 6.54
C VAL A 105 -9.90 -11.71 5.08
N ALA A 106 -9.56 -12.59 4.14
CA ALA A 106 -9.80 -12.39 2.72
C ALA A 106 -11.30 -12.29 2.40
N ARG A 107 -12.14 -13.17 2.97
CA ARG A 107 -13.60 -13.11 2.80
C ARG A 107 -14.21 -11.81 3.27
N ILE A 108 -13.64 -11.17 4.29
CA ILE A 108 -14.11 -9.86 4.79
C ILE A 108 -13.60 -8.72 3.89
N CYS A 109 -12.35 -8.78 3.43
CA CYS A 109 -11.74 -7.68 2.67
C CYS A 109 -12.12 -7.69 1.19
N LYS A 110 -12.16 -8.88 0.57
CA LYS A 110 -12.41 -9.09 -0.87
C LYS A 110 -13.04 -10.47 -1.08
N PRO A 111 -14.36 -10.61 -0.88
CA PRO A 111 -15.05 -11.89 -1.06
C PRO A 111 -14.95 -12.37 -2.52
N ASP A 112 -14.36 -13.54 -2.73
CA ASP A 112 -14.18 -14.14 -4.07
C ASP A 112 -14.03 -15.67 -3.97
N SER A 113 -13.82 -16.35 -5.10
CA SER A 113 -13.43 -17.77 -5.18
C SER A 113 -12.08 -18.03 -4.48
N LYS A 114 -11.79 -19.31 -4.16
CA LYS A 114 -10.56 -19.70 -3.44
C LYS A 114 -9.33 -19.49 -4.35
N LEU A 115 -9.46 -19.83 -5.62
CA LEU A 115 -8.45 -19.52 -6.64
C LEU A 115 -8.19 -18.02 -6.81
N ALA A 116 -9.22 -17.17 -6.80
CA ALA A 116 -9.01 -15.72 -6.89
C ALA A 116 -8.42 -15.15 -5.58
N MET A 117 -8.73 -15.76 -4.44
CA MET A 117 -8.22 -15.39 -3.13
C MET A 117 -6.70 -15.61 -3.03
N THR A 118 -6.17 -16.74 -3.51
CA THR A 118 -4.72 -17.01 -3.50
C THR A 118 -3.96 -16.00 -4.36
N ARG A 119 -4.51 -15.60 -5.51
CA ARG A 119 -3.94 -14.51 -6.32
C ARG A 119 -3.98 -13.16 -5.62
N TRP A 120 -5.09 -12.85 -4.94
CA TRP A 120 -5.19 -11.59 -4.19
C TRP A 120 -4.22 -11.55 -3.00
N TRP A 121 -3.86 -12.69 -2.42
CA TRP A 121 -2.86 -12.75 -1.37
C TRP A 121 -1.49 -12.25 -1.81
N ASP A 122 -1.09 -12.48 -3.06
CA ASP A 122 0.18 -11.98 -3.63
C ASP A 122 0.27 -10.43 -3.62
N ASP A 123 -0.87 -9.77 -3.74
CA ASP A 123 -1.00 -8.31 -3.71
C ASP A 123 -1.07 -7.75 -2.27
N THR A 124 -1.04 -8.59 -1.24
CA THR A 124 -1.20 -8.19 0.17
C THR A 124 -0.05 -8.66 1.05
N THR A 125 0.09 -8.04 2.22
CA THR A 125 1.02 -8.49 3.28
C THR A 125 0.45 -9.62 4.15
N LEU A 126 -0.78 -10.10 3.87
CA LEU A 126 -1.46 -11.07 4.72
C LEU A 126 -0.73 -12.41 4.85
N PRO A 127 -0.18 -13.02 3.76
CA PRO A 127 0.58 -14.26 3.89
C PRO A 127 1.81 -14.11 4.78
N GLU A 128 2.59 -13.03 4.60
CA GLU A 128 3.79 -12.74 5.38
C GLU A 128 3.47 -12.60 6.88
N LEU A 129 2.37 -11.88 7.21
CA LEU A 129 1.92 -11.68 8.60
C LEU A 129 1.55 -13.00 9.31
N LEU A 130 1.20 -14.03 8.55
CA LEU A 130 0.78 -15.34 9.06
C LEU A 130 1.82 -16.45 8.80
N GLY A 131 2.89 -16.17 8.05
CA GLY A 131 3.89 -17.15 7.64
C GLY A 131 3.35 -18.18 6.64
N LEU A 132 2.59 -17.70 5.65
CA LEU A 132 1.86 -18.50 4.66
C LEU A 132 2.38 -18.30 3.23
N ASP A 133 3.66 -17.97 3.08
CA ASP A 133 4.27 -17.84 1.76
C ASP A 133 4.18 -19.17 0.99
N GLY A 134 3.69 -19.11 -0.26
CA GLY A 134 3.54 -20.28 -1.12
C GLY A 134 2.33 -21.17 -0.83
N VAL A 135 1.34 -20.70 -0.06
CA VAL A 135 0.05 -21.40 0.09
C VAL A 135 -0.77 -21.29 -1.20
N ASP A 136 -1.27 -22.40 -1.68
CA ASP A 136 -2.12 -22.49 -2.87
C ASP A 136 -3.58 -22.86 -2.53
N GLU A 137 -4.36 -23.16 -3.57
CA GLU A 137 -5.78 -23.49 -3.42
C GLU A 137 -5.99 -24.85 -2.75
N ASP A 138 -5.12 -25.83 -2.98
CA ASP A 138 -5.22 -27.17 -2.41
C ASP A 138 -4.95 -27.14 -0.90
N ASP A 139 -3.93 -26.39 -0.47
CA ASP A 139 -3.66 -26.10 0.95
C ASP A 139 -4.89 -25.48 1.65
N ILE A 140 -5.65 -24.62 0.95
CA ILE A 140 -6.88 -24.03 1.48
C ILE A 140 -7.97 -25.10 1.64
N TYR A 141 -8.16 -25.98 0.65
CA TYR A 141 -9.14 -27.06 0.76
C TYR A 141 -8.79 -28.02 1.90
N ASP A 142 -7.52 -28.41 2.03
CA ASP A 142 -7.05 -29.26 3.13
C ASP A 142 -7.27 -28.60 4.50
N ALA A 143 -7.00 -27.29 4.62
CA ALA A 143 -7.28 -26.54 5.83
C ALA A 143 -8.79 -26.45 6.13
N MET A 144 -9.65 -26.37 5.10
CA MET A 144 -11.10 -26.38 5.24
C MET A 144 -11.62 -27.74 5.73
N ASP A 145 -11.09 -28.85 5.22
CA ASP A 145 -11.42 -30.19 5.71
C ASP A 145 -10.97 -30.39 7.16
N TRP A 146 -9.80 -29.85 7.50
CA TRP A 146 -9.31 -29.79 8.87
C TRP A 146 -10.24 -28.96 9.77
N LEU A 147 -10.78 -27.85 9.27
CA LEU A 147 -11.73 -26.99 10.00
C LEU A 147 -13.06 -27.71 10.22
N LEU A 148 -13.57 -28.40 9.20
CA LEU A 148 -14.86 -29.11 9.24
C LEU A 148 -14.88 -30.15 10.37
N LYS A 149 -13.78 -30.90 10.54
CA LYS A 149 -13.62 -31.86 11.65
C LYS A 149 -13.71 -31.21 13.05
N ARG A 150 -13.60 -29.89 13.16
CA ARG A 150 -13.63 -29.12 14.42
C ARG A 150 -14.92 -28.33 14.62
N GLN A 151 -15.84 -28.35 13.67
CA GLN A 151 -17.05 -27.55 13.66
C GLN A 151 -17.82 -27.62 14.99
N LYS A 152 -18.23 -28.82 15.43
CA LYS A 152 -18.98 -29.02 16.68
C LYS A 152 -18.31 -28.39 17.91
N ARG A 153 -16.98 -28.47 17.99
CA ARG A 153 -16.22 -27.90 19.12
C ARG A 153 -16.23 -26.37 19.06
N ILE A 154 -16.09 -25.79 17.87
CA ILE A 154 -16.08 -24.34 17.67
C ILE A 154 -17.47 -23.78 17.96
N GLU A 155 -18.52 -24.39 17.42
CA GLU A 155 -19.92 -24.02 17.66
C GLU A 155 -20.25 -24.05 19.15
N LYS A 156 -19.85 -25.11 19.88
CA LYS A 156 -20.05 -25.18 21.34
C LYS A 156 -19.40 -24.01 22.08
N LYS A 157 -18.17 -23.62 21.70
CA LYS A 157 -17.49 -22.47 22.30
C LYS A 157 -18.15 -21.14 21.95
N LEU A 158 -18.64 -20.99 20.72
CA LEU A 158 -19.36 -19.81 20.28
C LEU A 158 -20.69 -19.67 21.03
N ALA A 159 -21.46 -20.76 21.12
CA ALA A 159 -22.70 -20.82 21.90
C ALA A 159 -22.45 -20.44 23.36
N GLN A 160 -21.45 -21.03 24.02
CA GLN A 160 -21.09 -20.67 25.40
C GLN A 160 -20.66 -19.21 25.58
N ARG A 161 -20.13 -18.56 24.55
CA ARG A 161 -19.67 -17.17 24.62
C ARG A 161 -20.80 -16.17 24.37
N HIS A 162 -21.78 -16.54 23.55
CA HIS A 162 -22.72 -15.58 22.97
C HIS A 162 -24.19 -15.89 23.26
N LEU A 163 -24.52 -17.09 23.75
CA LEU A 163 -25.89 -17.52 24.00
C LEU A 163 -26.08 -17.89 25.47
N ALA A 164 -27.25 -17.56 26.00
CA ALA A 164 -27.80 -18.01 27.27
C ALA A 164 -28.99 -18.96 27.04
N ASP A 165 -29.42 -19.65 28.09
CA ASP A 165 -30.63 -20.48 28.02
C ASP A 165 -31.86 -19.60 27.72
N GLY A 166 -32.66 -20.03 26.74
CA GLY A 166 -33.79 -19.26 26.23
C GLY A 166 -33.47 -18.26 25.11
N ASP A 167 -32.20 -18.09 24.70
CA ASP A 167 -31.87 -17.25 23.56
C ASP A 167 -32.38 -17.82 22.24
N MET A 168 -32.89 -16.95 21.38
CA MET A 168 -33.37 -17.30 20.05
C MET A 168 -32.25 -17.18 19.02
N VAL A 169 -31.87 -18.30 18.40
CA VAL A 169 -30.92 -18.32 17.28
C VAL A 169 -31.70 -18.29 15.97
N LEU A 170 -31.71 -17.12 15.31
CA LEU A 170 -32.31 -16.98 14.00
C LEU A 170 -31.31 -17.45 12.93
N TYR A 171 -31.68 -18.49 12.19
CA TYR A 171 -30.92 -18.98 11.05
C TYR A 171 -31.58 -18.49 9.76
N ASP A 172 -30.81 -17.83 8.92
CA ASP A 172 -31.30 -17.38 7.62
C ASP A 172 -31.38 -18.57 6.66
N LEU A 173 -32.60 -18.86 6.20
CA LEU A 173 -32.89 -19.94 5.24
C LEU A 173 -32.98 -19.43 3.80
N THR A 174 -32.61 -18.17 3.51
CA THR A 174 -32.59 -17.68 2.14
C THR A 174 -31.62 -18.52 1.30
N SER A 175 -32.18 -19.31 0.37
CA SER A 175 -31.41 -20.00 -0.64
C SER A 175 -31.05 -19.02 -1.76
N SER A 176 -29.76 -18.93 -2.09
CA SER A 176 -29.33 -18.28 -3.33
C SER A 176 -29.30 -19.34 -4.42
N TYR A 177 -30.31 -19.36 -5.28
CA TYR A 177 -30.34 -20.21 -6.48
C TYR A 177 -29.59 -19.49 -7.60
N PHE A 178 -28.59 -20.16 -8.19
CA PHE A 178 -27.73 -19.60 -9.23
C PHE A 178 -27.97 -20.36 -10.53
N GLU A 179 -28.54 -19.69 -11.54
CA GLU A 179 -28.59 -20.18 -12.91
C GLU A 179 -27.47 -19.50 -13.70
N GLY A 180 -26.53 -20.30 -14.23
CA GLY A 180 -25.48 -19.83 -15.13
C GLY A 180 -25.36 -20.77 -16.32
N VAL A 181 -25.19 -20.22 -17.51
CA VAL A 181 -24.85 -20.97 -18.73
C VAL A 181 -23.36 -20.77 -18.99
N THR A 182 -22.62 -21.87 -19.13
CA THR A 182 -21.17 -21.91 -19.41
C THR A 182 -20.82 -21.28 -20.76
#